data_AF-A0A4U7DS42-F1
#
_entry.id   AF-A0A4U7DS42-F1
#
_cell.length_a   1.000
_cell.length_b   1.000
_cell.length_c   1.000
_cell.angle_alpha   90.00
_cell.angle_beta   90.00
_cell.angle_gamma   90.00
#
_symmetry.space_group_name_H-M   'P 1'
#
loop_
_entity.id
_entity.type
_entity.pdbx_description
1 polymer ?
#
loop_
_entity_poly.entity_id
_entity_poly.type
_entity_poly.pdbx_seq_one_letter_code
_entity_poly.pdbx_strand_id
1 'polypeptide(L)'
;MNTIPDGGRTQPPSLSNRFSHDEVNMDLTMCGLLVERAEEIAQIYNKHGNWNQVKEIWFDERRANRSTRGSSQKIYRVLASRFKNAPASLPNPRDLPTVLDTCSTPQDKAQVLYPYLVGDDVLVRYVIHEYVQRLFVNSTDALDFSNEALTTVLDQFEYSDGSAFDYADSTTERWCEGVRSVMREIGVLEDQQTVVGDPPSLGDVPLLVAMDYSYEEGGDEWFESPVGLQYLFQPSDRWEELYDRVARTDAWEYVELHGSLQLRPTDEPYAWISERGAE
;
A
#
# COMPACT_ATOMS: atom_id res chain seq x y z
N MET A 1 -29.29 -7.33 -15.70
CA MET A 1 -28.92 -6.36 -14.64
C MET A 1 -29.57 -6.85 -13.37
N ASN A 2 -28.89 -7.74 -12.63
CA ASN A 2 -29.31 -8.12 -11.29
C ASN A 2 -28.47 -7.26 -10.36
N THR A 3 -29.16 -6.38 -9.64
CA THR A 3 -28.58 -5.44 -8.67
C THR A 3 -28.00 -6.23 -7.51
N ILE A 4 -26.72 -5.98 -7.24
CA ILE A 4 -26.03 -6.36 -6.01
C ILE A 4 -26.82 -5.77 -4.83
N PRO A 5 -26.99 -6.47 -3.69
CA PRO A 5 -27.73 -5.94 -2.55
C PRO A 5 -27.15 -4.60 -2.11
N ASP A 6 -28.00 -3.60 -1.86
CA ASP A 6 -27.66 -2.34 -1.19
C ASP A 6 -27.31 -2.63 0.29
N GLY A 7 -26.22 -3.35 0.54
CA GLY A 7 -25.45 -3.24 1.77
C GLY A 7 -24.81 -1.86 1.72
N GLY A 8 -25.37 -0.91 2.47
CA GLY A 8 -24.90 0.47 2.43
C GLY A 8 -23.42 0.50 2.79
N ARG A 9 -22.57 0.86 1.81
CA ARG A 9 -21.12 0.96 1.97
C ARG A 9 -20.84 1.68 3.30
N THR A 10 -20.08 1.04 4.19
CA THR A 10 -19.78 1.61 5.51
C THR A 10 -18.47 2.38 5.46
N GLN A 11 -18.51 3.66 5.84
CA GLN A 11 -17.30 4.45 6.01
C GLN A 11 -16.41 3.79 7.08
N PRO A 12 -15.11 3.57 6.81
CA PRO A 12 -14.23 2.99 7.80
C PRO A 12 -13.97 3.98 8.95
N PRO A 13 -13.90 3.53 10.22
CA PRO A 13 -13.70 4.41 11.37
C PRO A 13 -12.25 4.88 11.48
N SER A 14 -12.02 6.07 12.06
CA SER A 14 -10.67 6.57 12.33
C SER A 14 -9.80 5.56 13.10
N LEU A 15 -8.50 5.58 12.79
CA LEU A 15 -7.48 4.80 13.48
C LEU A 15 -6.82 5.58 14.63
N SER A 16 -7.28 6.80 14.93
CA SER A 16 -6.84 7.55 16.11
C SER A 16 -7.12 6.74 17.39
N ASN A 17 -6.30 6.93 18.43
CA ASN A 17 -6.32 6.18 19.69
C ASN A 17 -6.00 4.67 19.59
N ARG A 18 -5.48 4.17 18.45
CA ARG A 18 -5.16 2.73 18.29
C ARG A 18 -3.70 2.37 18.47
N PHE A 19 -2.78 3.33 18.37
CA PHE A 19 -1.34 3.06 18.32
C PHE A 19 -0.62 3.65 19.52
N SER A 20 0.35 2.91 20.05
CA SER A 20 1.23 3.37 21.12
C SER A 20 2.41 4.19 20.59
N HIS A 21 3.10 4.89 21.49
CA HIS A 21 4.31 5.66 21.17
C HIS A 21 5.42 4.81 20.53
N ASP A 22 5.60 3.57 20.98
CA ASP A 22 6.68 2.69 20.51
C ASP A 22 6.45 2.17 19.07
N GLU A 23 5.22 2.24 18.57
CA GLU A 23 4.85 1.83 17.21
C GLU A 23 5.04 2.96 16.19
N VAL A 24 4.87 4.21 16.62
CA VAL A 24 4.97 5.39 15.75
C VAL A 24 6.45 5.70 15.47
N ASN A 25 6.77 5.88 14.20
CA ASN A 25 8.10 6.30 13.77
C ASN A 25 8.02 7.34 12.64
N MET A 26 9.16 7.94 12.32
CA MET A 26 9.28 8.98 11.30
C MET A 26 10.15 8.53 10.12
N ASP A 27 10.15 7.25 9.78
CA ASP A 27 11.09 6.67 8.80
C ASP A 27 10.90 7.24 7.39
N LEU A 28 9.69 7.70 7.03
CA LEU A 28 9.44 8.42 5.78
C LEU A 28 10.26 9.70 5.60
N THR A 29 10.75 10.32 6.68
CA THR A 29 11.68 11.47 6.59
C THR A 29 12.98 11.12 5.87
N MET A 30 13.32 9.82 5.80
CA MET A 30 14.60 9.34 5.26
C MET A 30 14.44 8.26 4.18
N CYS A 31 13.33 7.52 4.18
CA CYS A 31 13.14 6.35 3.33
C CYS A 31 11.71 6.29 2.78
N GLY A 32 11.51 6.77 1.54
CA GLY A 32 10.27 6.55 0.77
C GLY A 32 10.12 5.09 0.32
N LEU A 33 9.38 4.81 -0.77
CA LEU A 33 9.24 3.43 -1.26
C LEU A 33 10.56 2.86 -1.77
N LEU A 34 11.37 3.69 -2.44
CA LEU A 34 12.66 3.30 -3.01
C LEU A 34 12.54 2.00 -3.84
N VAL A 35 11.62 1.99 -4.81
CA VAL A 35 11.17 0.80 -5.57
C VAL A 35 12.32 -0.11 -5.98
N GLU A 36 13.35 0.42 -6.65
CA GLU A 36 14.51 -0.38 -7.10
C GLU A 36 15.26 -1.08 -5.95
N ARG A 37 15.31 -0.44 -4.77
CA ARG A 37 15.99 -0.97 -3.59
C ARG A 37 15.15 -2.00 -2.85
N ALA A 38 13.85 -1.75 -2.79
CA ALA A 38 12.89 -2.72 -2.27
C ALA A 38 12.90 -4.00 -3.12
N GLU A 39 12.91 -3.86 -4.44
CA GLU A 39 13.03 -4.95 -5.41
C GLU A 39 14.35 -5.73 -5.23
N GLU A 40 15.49 -5.04 -5.12
CA GLU A 40 16.79 -5.68 -4.88
C GLU A 40 16.81 -6.49 -3.57
N ILE A 41 16.22 -5.97 -2.49
CA ILE A 41 16.08 -6.69 -1.22
C ILE A 41 15.20 -7.94 -1.39
N ALA A 42 14.08 -7.82 -2.11
CA ALA A 42 13.18 -8.94 -2.39
C ALA A 42 13.86 -10.02 -3.25
N GLN A 43 14.66 -9.63 -4.25
CA GLN A 43 15.44 -10.57 -5.08
C GLN A 43 16.45 -11.37 -4.25
N ILE A 44 17.18 -10.70 -3.35
CA ILE A 44 18.11 -11.39 -2.45
C ILE A 44 17.32 -12.33 -1.52
N TYR A 45 16.18 -11.89 -0.99
CA TYR A 45 15.34 -12.73 -0.13
C TYR A 45 14.77 -13.94 -0.88
N ASN A 46 14.30 -13.78 -2.11
CA ASN A 46 13.81 -14.88 -2.94
C ASN A 46 14.88 -15.97 -3.14
N LYS A 47 16.12 -15.57 -3.44
CA LYS A 47 17.25 -16.48 -3.67
C LYS A 47 17.70 -17.23 -2.42
N HIS A 48 17.63 -16.57 -1.26
CA HIS A 48 18.27 -17.04 -0.02
C HIS A 48 17.29 -17.51 1.06
N GLY A 49 16.03 -17.08 1.00
CA GLY A 49 14.96 -17.40 1.95
C GLY A 49 15.22 -16.94 3.39
N ASN A 50 16.20 -16.06 3.62
CA ASN A 50 16.69 -15.74 4.95
C ASN A 50 17.15 -14.28 5.08
N TRP A 51 16.47 -13.52 5.92
CA TRP A 51 16.78 -12.11 6.20
C TRP A 51 18.20 -11.85 6.72
N ASN A 52 18.82 -12.81 7.42
CA ASN A 52 20.21 -12.67 7.85
C ASN A 52 21.17 -12.67 6.66
N GLN A 53 20.93 -13.52 5.65
CA GLN A 53 21.73 -13.53 4.43
C GLN A 53 21.48 -12.28 3.59
N VAL A 54 20.21 -11.82 3.50
CA VAL A 54 19.89 -10.55 2.84
C VAL A 54 20.69 -9.40 3.45
N LYS A 55 20.74 -9.33 4.78
CA LYS A 55 21.49 -8.31 5.53
C LYS A 55 22.98 -8.34 5.19
N GLU A 56 23.59 -9.53 5.20
CA GLU A 56 25.01 -9.71 4.89
C GLU A 56 25.33 -9.26 3.47
N ILE A 57 24.60 -9.79 2.48
CA ILE A 57 24.80 -9.47 1.06
C ILE A 57 24.62 -7.96 0.80
N TRP A 58 23.56 -7.37 1.35
CA TRP A 58 23.29 -5.94 1.21
C TRP A 58 24.44 -5.06 1.72
N PHE A 59 25.08 -5.45 2.83
CA PHE A 59 26.20 -4.69 3.41
C PHE A 59 27.53 -4.96 2.73
N ASP A 60 27.81 -6.21 2.37
CA ASP A 60 29.10 -6.62 1.83
C ASP A 60 29.25 -6.19 0.37
N GLU A 61 28.18 -6.24 -0.41
CA GLU A 61 28.19 -5.87 -1.83
C GLU A 61 27.96 -4.37 -2.08
N ARG A 62 27.77 -3.56 -1.01
CA ARG A 62 27.56 -2.09 -1.08
C ARG A 62 26.48 -1.66 -2.09
N ARG A 63 25.45 -2.50 -2.27
CA ARG A 63 24.46 -2.35 -3.34
C ARG A 63 23.79 -0.98 -3.41
N ALA A 64 23.61 -0.31 -2.27
CA ALA A 64 22.98 1.02 -2.17
C ALA A 64 23.69 2.18 -2.92
N ASN A 65 24.93 2.01 -3.41
CA ASN A 65 25.70 3.01 -4.19
C ASN A 65 25.67 4.48 -3.67
N ARG A 66 25.34 4.70 -2.39
CA ARG A 66 25.30 6.00 -1.68
C ARG A 66 26.20 6.00 -0.43
N SER A 67 26.42 7.22 0.05
CA SER A 67 27.65 7.79 0.62
C SER A 67 28.15 7.36 2.00
N THR A 68 27.49 6.48 2.76
CA THR A 68 28.11 5.89 3.98
C THR A 68 27.52 4.52 4.30
N ARG A 69 28.29 3.66 5.00
CA ARG A 69 27.78 2.39 5.55
C ARG A 69 26.54 2.60 6.44
N GLY A 70 26.47 3.73 7.16
CA GLY A 70 25.36 4.06 8.05
C GLY A 70 24.03 4.35 7.34
N SER A 71 24.04 5.08 6.22
CA SER A 71 22.81 5.34 5.45
C SER A 71 22.28 4.06 4.79
N SER A 72 23.16 3.24 4.22
CA SER A 72 22.80 1.93 3.67
C SER A 72 22.17 1.01 4.73
N GLN A 73 22.69 1.02 5.95
CA GLN A 73 22.12 0.28 7.08
C GLN A 73 20.73 0.75 7.48
N LYS A 74 20.48 2.07 7.48
CA LYS A 74 19.16 2.61 7.80
C LYS A 74 18.12 2.22 6.75
N ILE A 75 18.44 2.44 5.46
CA ILE A 75 17.54 2.07 4.36
C ILE A 75 17.19 0.59 4.41
N TYR A 76 18.20 -0.28 4.58
CA TYR A 76 17.96 -1.72 4.72
C TYR A 76 17.01 -2.04 5.88
N ARG A 77 17.22 -1.44 7.06
CA ARG A 77 16.37 -1.71 8.23
C ARG A 77 14.92 -1.37 7.95
N VAL A 78 14.66 -0.20 7.38
CA VAL A 78 13.30 0.26 7.07
C VAL A 78 12.66 -0.64 6.01
N LEU A 79 13.32 -0.84 4.87
CA LEU A 79 12.76 -1.67 3.79
C LEU A 79 12.56 -3.14 4.20
N ALA A 80 13.51 -3.72 4.95
CA ALA A 80 13.35 -5.07 5.46
C ALA A 80 12.27 -5.17 6.56
N SER A 81 12.01 -4.09 7.33
CA SER A 81 10.91 -4.02 8.29
C SER A 81 9.57 -4.17 7.56
N ARG A 82 9.37 -3.38 6.49
CA ARG A 82 8.17 -3.43 5.65
C ARG A 82 7.82 -4.83 5.17
N PHE A 83 8.81 -5.59 4.73
CA PHE A 83 8.60 -6.96 4.28
C PHE A 83 8.40 -7.97 5.40
N LYS A 84 8.92 -7.71 6.62
CA LYS A 84 8.80 -8.62 7.76
C LYS A 84 7.50 -8.45 8.54
N ASN A 85 7.00 -7.23 8.59
CA ASN A 85 5.86 -6.86 9.42
C ASN A 85 4.59 -6.59 8.59
N ALA A 86 4.69 -6.62 7.26
CA ALA A 86 3.52 -6.52 6.39
C ALA A 86 2.47 -7.60 6.74
N PRO A 87 1.17 -7.29 6.55
CA PRO A 87 0.09 -8.26 6.64
C PRO A 87 0.40 -9.54 5.83
N ALA A 88 0.05 -10.69 6.39
CA ALA A 88 0.28 -11.99 5.74
C ALA A 88 -0.56 -12.19 4.47
N SER A 89 -1.59 -11.36 4.31
CA SER A 89 -2.49 -11.24 3.16
C SER A 89 -1.90 -10.48 1.98
N LEU A 90 -0.75 -9.81 2.13
CA LEU A 90 0.00 -9.28 0.99
C LEU A 90 0.87 -10.39 0.37
N PRO A 91 1.36 -10.23 -0.87
CA PRO A 91 2.23 -11.23 -1.48
C PRO A 91 3.41 -11.59 -0.56
N ASN A 92 3.86 -12.85 -0.59
CA ASN A 92 5.06 -13.17 0.17
C ASN A 92 6.25 -12.37 -0.38
N PRO A 93 7.14 -11.81 0.46
CA PRO A 93 8.35 -11.14 -0.04
C PRO A 93 9.24 -12.03 -0.93
N ARG A 94 9.10 -13.35 -0.82
CA ARG A 94 9.73 -14.32 -1.71
C ARG A 94 9.19 -14.24 -3.14
N ASP A 95 7.91 -13.94 -3.32
CA ASP A 95 7.23 -13.95 -4.61
C ASP A 95 7.21 -12.56 -5.27
N LEU A 96 7.53 -11.52 -4.50
CA LEU A 96 7.63 -10.13 -4.98
C LEU A 96 8.47 -9.94 -6.25
N PRO A 97 9.65 -10.57 -6.44
CA PRO A 97 10.40 -10.39 -7.69
C PRO A 97 9.57 -10.77 -8.93
N THR A 98 8.85 -11.90 -8.89
CA THR A 98 7.98 -12.34 -9.98
C THR A 98 6.81 -11.36 -10.21
N VAL A 99 6.20 -10.87 -9.13
CA VAL A 99 5.14 -9.85 -9.22
C VAL A 99 5.66 -8.59 -9.87
N LEU A 100 6.78 -8.06 -9.39
CA LEU A 100 7.37 -6.82 -9.89
C LEU A 100 7.88 -6.94 -11.33
N ASP A 101 8.43 -8.09 -11.74
CA ASP A 101 8.86 -8.34 -13.11
C ASP A 101 7.67 -8.36 -14.10
N THR A 102 6.46 -8.65 -13.61
CA THR A 102 5.23 -8.64 -14.41
C THR A 102 4.62 -7.23 -14.55
N CYS A 103 5.03 -6.28 -13.70
CA CYS A 103 4.54 -4.91 -13.76
C CYS A 103 4.94 -4.23 -15.09
N SER A 104 3.99 -3.52 -15.71
CA SER A 104 4.22 -2.87 -17.01
C SER A 104 4.95 -1.54 -16.87
N THR A 105 4.82 -0.88 -15.71
CA THR A 105 5.41 0.44 -15.47
C THR A 105 6.11 0.52 -14.10
N PRO A 106 7.03 1.49 -13.91
CA PRO A 106 7.57 1.78 -12.58
C PRO A 106 6.50 2.15 -11.55
N GLN A 107 5.42 2.81 -11.99
CA GLN A 107 4.27 3.14 -11.13
C GLN A 107 3.57 1.88 -10.64
N ASP A 108 3.35 0.87 -11.50
CA ASP A 108 2.77 -0.41 -11.09
C ASP A 108 3.61 -1.07 -9.98
N LYS A 109 4.95 -1.06 -10.12
CA LYS A 109 5.86 -1.57 -9.08
C LYS A 109 5.71 -0.81 -7.76
N ALA A 110 5.60 0.52 -7.83
CA ALA A 110 5.37 1.36 -6.66
C ALA A 110 4.01 1.06 -6.01
N GLN A 111 2.95 0.89 -6.80
CA GLN A 111 1.61 0.54 -6.33
C GLN A 111 1.56 -0.84 -5.67
N VAL A 112 2.34 -1.82 -6.14
CA VAL A 112 2.50 -3.13 -5.49
C VAL A 112 3.24 -3.03 -4.15
N LEU A 113 4.28 -2.19 -4.06
CA LEU A 113 5.09 -2.03 -2.85
C LEU A 113 4.46 -1.12 -1.80
N TYR A 114 3.59 -0.21 -2.22
CA TYR A 114 2.95 0.78 -1.35
C TYR A 114 2.14 0.16 -0.20
N PRO A 115 1.34 -0.90 -0.39
CA PRO A 115 0.68 -1.59 0.71
C PRO A 115 1.62 -2.13 1.80
N TYR A 116 2.88 -2.46 1.48
CA TYR A 116 3.86 -2.88 2.49
C TYR A 116 4.33 -1.71 3.36
N LEU A 117 4.40 -0.50 2.80
CA LEU A 117 4.65 0.71 3.59
C LEU A 117 3.47 0.97 4.53
N VAL A 118 2.23 0.96 4.01
CA VAL A 118 1.01 1.13 4.82
C VAL A 118 0.88 0.02 5.87
N GLY A 119 1.32 -1.20 5.54
CA GLY A 119 1.31 -2.38 6.39
C GLY A 119 2.35 -2.40 7.52
N ASP A 120 3.38 -1.56 7.48
CA ASP A 120 4.45 -1.52 8.50
C ASP A 120 4.51 -0.18 9.25
N ASP A 121 4.26 0.93 8.57
CA ASP A 121 4.31 2.27 9.17
C ASP A 121 2.91 2.70 9.63
N VAL A 122 2.69 2.69 10.95
CA VAL A 122 1.38 2.99 11.56
C VAL A 122 0.96 4.45 11.37
N LEU A 123 1.91 5.39 11.30
CA LEU A 123 1.61 6.80 11.10
C LEU A 123 1.18 7.03 9.65
N VAL A 124 1.87 6.40 8.71
CA VAL A 124 1.42 6.36 7.31
C VAL A 124 0.04 5.72 7.23
N ARG A 125 -0.17 4.55 7.84
CA ARG A 125 -1.49 3.89 7.82
C ARG A 125 -2.60 4.80 8.31
N TYR A 126 -2.41 5.46 9.45
CA TYR A 126 -3.36 6.42 9.99
C TYR A 126 -3.67 7.52 8.96
N VAL A 127 -2.64 8.21 8.44
CA VAL A 127 -2.84 9.30 7.48
C VAL A 127 -3.59 8.81 6.25
N ILE A 128 -3.16 7.72 5.62
CA ILE A 128 -3.82 7.17 4.43
C ILE A 128 -5.28 6.82 4.72
N HIS A 129 -5.56 6.23 5.89
CA HIS A 129 -6.91 5.87 6.30
C HIS A 129 -7.83 7.10 6.46
N GLU A 130 -7.30 8.23 6.94
CA GLU A 130 -8.05 9.50 6.99
C GLU A 130 -8.34 10.04 5.58
N TYR A 131 -7.42 9.90 4.63
CA TYR A 131 -7.67 10.26 3.22
C TYR A 131 -8.71 9.34 2.57
N VAL A 132 -8.70 8.04 2.88
CA VAL A 132 -9.75 7.09 2.43
C VAL A 132 -11.13 7.54 2.93
N GLN A 133 -11.23 7.96 4.20
CA GLN A 133 -12.49 8.46 4.73
C GLN A 133 -12.96 9.74 4.03
N ARG A 134 -12.05 10.67 3.73
CA ARG A 134 -12.36 11.90 2.97
C ARG A 134 -12.92 11.60 1.58
N LEU A 135 -12.33 10.63 0.88
CA LEU A 135 -12.84 10.15 -0.41
C LEU A 135 -14.23 9.53 -0.27
N PHE A 136 -14.46 8.76 0.79
CA PHE A 136 -15.73 8.07 1.02
C PHE A 136 -16.89 9.05 1.19
N VAL A 137 -16.67 10.18 1.87
CA VAL A 137 -17.69 11.22 2.06
C VAL A 137 -17.75 12.24 0.92
N ASN A 138 -17.05 11.99 -0.20
CA ASN A 138 -16.94 12.88 -1.36
C ASN A 138 -16.55 14.32 -0.97
N SER A 139 -15.56 14.45 -0.08
CA SER A 139 -15.04 15.76 0.30
C SER A 139 -14.41 16.48 -0.90
N THR A 140 -14.58 17.80 -0.99
CA THR A 140 -13.85 18.61 -1.98
C THR A 140 -12.36 18.50 -1.71
N ASP A 141 -11.55 18.33 -2.75
CA ASP A 141 -10.10 18.18 -2.65
C ASP A 141 -9.69 17.07 -1.65
N ALA A 142 -10.44 15.95 -1.65
CA ALA A 142 -10.22 14.83 -0.73
C ALA A 142 -8.78 14.30 -0.72
N LEU A 143 -8.04 14.50 -1.81
CA LEU A 143 -6.63 14.15 -2.00
C LEU A 143 -5.69 15.38 -1.97
N ASP A 144 -5.98 16.37 -1.12
CA ASP A 144 -5.04 17.47 -0.83
C ASP A 144 -3.94 17.02 0.13
N PHE A 145 -2.72 16.87 -0.37
CA PHE A 145 -1.50 16.55 0.36
C PHE A 145 -0.61 17.78 0.64
N SER A 146 -1.19 18.98 0.66
CA SER A 146 -0.49 20.18 1.14
C SER A 146 0.02 19.98 2.57
N ASN A 147 1.08 20.70 2.96
CA ASN A 147 1.58 20.63 4.34
C ASN A 147 0.49 21.02 5.35
N GLU A 148 -0.38 21.98 5.01
CA GLU A 148 -1.50 22.39 5.87
C GLU A 148 -2.50 21.25 6.08
N ALA A 149 -2.90 20.57 4.99
CA ALA A 149 -3.84 19.45 5.06
C ALA A 149 -3.24 18.25 5.82
N LEU A 150 -1.98 17.90 5.56
CA LEU A 150 -1.29 16.81 6.25
C LEU A 150 -1.07 17.11 7.73
N THR A 151 -0.63 18.31 8.09
CA THR A 151 -0.48 18.71 9.49
C THR A 151 -1.84 18.69 10.20
N THR A 152 -2.92 19.12 9.55
CA THR A 152 -4.27 19.03 10.13
C THR A 152 -4.68 17.58 10.44
N VAL A 153 -4.31 16.61 9.58
CA VAL A 153 -4.54 15.18 9.86
C VAL A 153 -3.73 14.72 11.07
N LEU A 154 -2.46 15.13 11.15
CA LEU A 154 -1.54 14.77 12.23
C LEU A 154 -1.93 15.41 13.57
N ASP A 155 -2.47 16.63 13.56
CA ASP A 155 -2.97 17.31 14.77
C ASP A 155 -4.20 16.59 15.38
N GLN A 156 -4.89 15.78 14.58
CA GLN A 156 -6.03 14.95 15.02
C GLN A 156 -5.60 13.56 15.50
N PHE A 157 -4.32 13.21 15.33
CA PHE A 157 -3.77 11.95 15.79
C PHE A 157 -3.60 11.96 17.31
N GLU A 158 -4.25 11.00 17.96
CA GLU A 158 -4.05 10.70 19.38
C GLU A 158 -3.44 9.31 19.52
N TYR A 159 -2.43 9.20 20.38
CA TYR A 159 -1.89 7.92 20.82
C TYR A 159 -2.92 7.16 21.66
N SER A 160 -2.72 5.86 21.86
CA SER A 160 -3.62 5.00 22.64
C SER A 160 -3.81 5.41 24.10
N ASP A 161 -2.93 6.24 24.65
CA ASP A 161 -3.04 6.82 26.00
C ASP A 161 -3.75 8.19 26.02
N GLY A 162 -4.25 8.65 24.87
CA GLY A 162 -4.91 9.94 24.68
C GLY A 162 -3.96 11.13 24.59
N SER A 163 -2.64 10.93 24.57
CA SER A 163 -1.71 12.03 24.29
C SER A 163 -1.72 12.39 22.80
N ALA A 164 -1.43 13.65 22.50
CA ALA A 164 -1.39 14.16 21.13
C ALA A 164 -0.04 13.89 20.46
N PHE A 165 -0.04 13.90 19.13
CA PHE A 165 1.18 13.91 18.32
C PHE A 165 2.12 15.06 18.70
N ASP A 166 3.40 14.76 18.97
CA ASP A 166 4.33 15.70 19.63
C ASP A 166 5.71 15.81 18.97
N TYR A 167 5.83 15.46 17.68
CA TYR A 167 7.06 15.66 16.92
C TYR A 167 7.29 17.13 16.56
N ALA A 168 8.56 17.55 16.54
CA ALA A 168 8.94 18.92 16.17
C ALA A 168 8.54 19.25 14.72
N ASP A 169 8.04 20.46 14.48
CA ASP A 169 7.55 20.95 13.18
C ASP A 169 8.48 20.62 12.01
N SER A 170 9.78 20.87 12.15
CA SER A 170 10.77 20.59 11.10
C SER A 170 10.93 19.10 10.73
N THR A 171 10.57 18.19 11.65
CA THR A 171 10.54 16.75 11.39
C THR A 171 9.24 16.37 10.72
N THR A 172 8.12 16.94 11.17
CA THR A 172 6.79 16.79 10.57
C THR A 172 6.78 17.27 9.11
N GLU A 173 7.35 18.44 8.81
CA GLU A 173 7.45 18.97 7.44
C GLU A 173 8.20 18.02 6.50
N ARG A 174 9.34 17.47 6.93
CA ARG A 174 10.10 16.48 6.14
C ARG A 174 9.34 15.18 5.96
N TRP A 175 8.53 14.79 6.96
CA TRP A 175 7.70 13.61 6.85
C TRP A 175 6.57 13.82 5.83
N CYS A 176 5.94 15.01 5.82
CA CYS A 176 4.96 15.41 4.81
C CYS A 176 5.57 15.44 3.40
N GLU A 177 6.84 15.86 3.24
CA GLU A 177 7.58 15.72 1.98
C GLU A 177 7.74 14.25 1.57
N GLY A 178 8.05 13.37 2.54
CA GLY A 178 8.10 11.92 2.34
C GLY A 178 6.78 11.35 1.82
N VAL A 179 5.65 11.70 2.45
CA VAL A 179 4.31 11.31 1.98
C VAL A 179 4.06 11.75 0.54
N ARG A 180 4.31 13.04 0.22
CA ARG A 180 4.15 13.54 -1.15
C ARG A 180 5.05 12.83 -2.15
N SER A 181 6.27 12.45 -1.76
CA SER A 181 7.13 11.63 -2.62
C SER A 181 6.48 10.28 -2.94
N VAL A 182 5.93 9.60 -1.93
CA VAL A 182 5.22 8.32 -2.12
C VAL A 182 3.99 8.51 -3.02
N MET A 183 3.19 9.55 -2.78
CA MET A 183 1.99 9.84 -3.59
C MET A 183 2.32 10.05 -5.07
N ARG A 184 3.48 10.66 -5.39
CA ARG A 184 3.97 10.77 -6.77
C ARG A 184 4.37 9.43 -7.36
N GLU A 185 5.09 8.61 -6.58
CA GLU A 185 5.55 7.30 -7.04
C GLU A 185 4.38 6.37 -7.40
N ILE A 186 3.25 6.45 -6.69
CA ILE A 186 2.05 5.66 -6.98
C ILE A 186 1.08 6.31 -7.98
N GLY A 187 1.37 7.52 -8.45
CA GLY A 187 0.58 8.22 -9.48
C GLY A 187 -0.60 9.04 -8.97
N VAL A 188 -0.67 9.35 -7.66
CA VAL A 188 -1.70 10.24 -7.08
C VAL A 188 -1.38 11.71 -7.37
N LEU A 189 -0.09 12.08 -7.28
CA LEU A 189 0.38 13.43 -7.59
C LEU A 189 1.18 13.41 -8.90
N GLU A 190 0.82 14.25 -9.86
CA GLU A 190 1.43 14.26 -11.20
C GLU A 190 2.89 14.72 -11.18
N ASP A 191 3.22 15.76 -10.41
CA ASP A 191 4.56 16.34 -10.40
C ASP A 191 5.01 16.88 -9.03
N GLN A 192 6.20 17.49 -9.00
CA GLN A 192 6.86 17.99 -7.78
C GLN A 192 6.17 19.20 -7.13
N GLN A 193 5.40 19.97 -7.88
CA GLN A 193 4.68 21.16 -7.41
C GLN A 193 3.22 20.85 -7.06
N THR A 194 2.65 19.80 -7.66
CA THR A 194 1.30 19.34 -7.35
C THR A 194 1.19 18.88 -5.90
N VAL A 195 0.16 19.38 -5.21
CA VAL A 195 -0.20 19.01 -3.84
C VAL A 195 -1.62 18.44 -3.73
N VAL A 196 -2.52 18.80 -4.63
CA VAL A 196 -3.85 18.17 -4.76
C VAL A 196 -3.77 17.11 -5.86
N GLY A 197 -4.12 15.88 -5.53
CA GLY A 197 -4.02 14.74 -6.44
C GLY A 197 -5.35 14.20 -6.92
N ASP A 198 -5.26 13.15 -7.73
CA ASP A 198 -6.39 12.38 -8.26
C ASP A 198 -6.19 10.88 -7.93
N PRO A 199 -7.26 10.07 -7.88
CA PRO A 199 -7.13 8.62 -7.81
C PRO A 199 -6.22 8.08 -8.92
N PRO A 200 -5.20 7.28 -8.59
CA PRO A 200 -4.23 6.82 -9.57
C PRO A 200 -4.86 5.79 -10.52
N SER A 201 -4.38 5.72 -11.76
CA SER A 201 -4.71 4.61 -12.64
C SER A 201 -4.04 3.32 -12.17
N LEU A 202 -4.74 2.19 -12.28
CA LEU A 202 -4.21 0.87 -11.92
C LEU A 202 -3.96 0.02 -13.16
N GLY A 203 -2.72 -0.43 -13.33
CA GLY A 203 -2.38 -1.54 -14.22
C GLY A 203 -2.94 -2.87 -13.70
N ASP A 204 -2.85 -3.92 -14.51
CA ASP A 204 -3.48 -5.20 -14.17
C ASP A 204 -2.83 -5.89 -12.97
N VAL A 205 -1.49 -5.82 -12.84
CA VAL A 205 -0.77 -6.41 -11.70
C VAL A 205 -1.11 -5.75 -10.36
N PRO A 206 -1.00 -4.41 -10.19
CA PRO A 206 -1.40 -3.78 -8.93
C PRO A 206 -2.90 -3.94 -8.65
N LEU A 207 -3.75 -4.01 -9.68
CA LEU A 207 -5.17 -4.33 -9.50
C LEU A 207 -5.36 -5.75 -8.93
N LEU A 208 -4.71 -6.77 -9.51
CA LEU A 208 -4.76 -8.14 -9.00
C LEU A 208 -4.29 -8.22 -7.55
N VAL A 209 -3.15 -7.59 -7.23
CA VAL A 209 -2.62 -7.56 -5.85
C VAL A 209 -3.60 -6.88 -4.89
N ALA A 210 -4.23 -5.78 -5.30
CA ALA A 210 -5.21 -5.08 -4.48
C ALA A 210 -6.48 -5.90 -4.25
N MET A 211 -6.92 -6.68 -5.25
CA MET A 211 -8.09 -7.56 -5.15
C MET A 211 -7.81 -8.75 -4.23
N ASP A 212 -6.69 -9.44 -4.41
CA ASP A 212 -6.28 -10.56 -3.54
C ASP A 212 -6.10 -10.09 -2.09
N TYR A 213 -5.46 -8.94 -1.89
CA TYR A 213 -5.28 -8.36 -0.55
C TYR A 213 -6.63 -8.02 0.10
N SER A 214 -7.57 -7.48 -0.69
CA SER A 214 -8.91 -7.15 -0.20
C SER A 214 -9.67 -8.39 0.21
N TYR A 215 -9.61 -9.45 -0.60
CA TYR A 215 -10.30 -10.71 -0.34
C TYR A 215 -9.80 -11.41 0.92
N GLU A 216 -8.48 -11.48 1.09
CA GLU A 216 -7.86 -12.10 2.27
C GLU A 216 -8.14 -11.33 3.57
N GLU A 217 -8.11 -9.99 3.56
CA GLU A 217 -8.35 -9.19 4.78
C GLU A 217 -9.83 -8.91 5.08
N GLY A 218 -10.65 -8.75 4.05
CA GLY A 218 -12.01 -8.21 4.19
C GLY A 218 -13.05 -9.24 4.65
N GLY A 219 -12.71 -10.53 4.69
CA GLY A 219 -13.66 -11.59 5.03
C GLY A 219 -14.91 -11.54 4.16
N ASP A 220 -16.09 -11.77 4.74
CA ASP A 220 -17.36 -11.79 3.98
C ASP A 220 -17.77 -10.41 3.43
N GLU A 221 -17.25 -9.31 3.99
CA GLU A 221 -17.62 -7.93 3.64
C GLU A 221 -16.63 -7.27 2.65
N TRP A 222 -15.61 -8.01 2.20
CA TRP A 222 -14.51 -7.47 1.39
C TRP A 222 -15.00 -6.73 0.14
N PHE A 223 -16.08 -7.21 -0.48
CA PHE A 223 -16.64 -6.67 -1.71
C PHE A 223 -17.25 -5.27 -1.53
N GLU A 224 -17.76 -4.97 -0.33
CA GLU A 224 -18.35 -3.68 0.02
C GLU A 224 -17.32 -2.69 0.58
N SER A 225 -16.16 -3.18 1.01
CA SER A 225 -15.06 -2.37 1.56
C SER A 225 -13.69 -2.94 1.18
N PRO A 226 -13.30 -2.92 -0.11
CA PRO A 226 -12.06 -3.53 -0.60
C PRO A 226 -10.83 -2.72 -0.16
N VAL A 227 -10.18 -3.13 0.93
CA VAL A 227 -9.08 -2.38 1.57
C VAL A 227 -7.92 -2.08 0.61
N GLY A 228 -7.61 -2.99 -0.31
CA GLY A 228 -6.55 -2.78 -1.31
C GLY A 228 -6.88 -1.67 -2.30
N LEU A 229 -8.14 -1.63 -2.79
CA LEU A 229 -8.59 -0.57 -3.68
C LEU A 229 -8.72 0.77 -2.92
N GLN A 230 -9.20 0.73 -1.68
CA GLN A 230 -9.32 1.91 -0.82
C GLN A 230 -7.96 2.56 -0.54
N TYR A 231 -6.93 1.78 -0.18
CA TYR A 231 -5.59 2.30 0.04
C TYR A 231 -4.92 2.79 -1.25
N LEU A 232 -5.30 2.25 -2.41
CA LEU A 232 -4.95 2.83 -3.71
C LEU A 232 -5.89 3.97 -4.16
N PHE A 233 -6.63 4.56 -3.21
CA PHE A 233 -7.50 5.71 -3.39
C PHE A 233 -8.57 5.56 -4.48
N GLN A 234 -8.95 4.32 -4.81
CA GLN A 234 -9.96 4.09 -5.83
C GLN A 234 -11.35 4.46 -5.29
N PRO A 235 -12.05 5.40 -5.94
CA PRO A 235 -13.35 5.85 -5.47
C PRO A 235 -14.39 4.75 -5.68
N SER A 236 -15.37 4.71 -4.77
CA SER A 236 -16.30 3.58 -4.68
C SER A 236 -17.26 3.45 -5.87
N ASP A 237 -17.52 4.54 -6.59
CA ASP A 237 -18.27 4.55 -7.85
C ASP A 237 -17.54 3.84 -9.00
N ARG A 238 -16.23 3.57 -8.87
CA ARG A 238 -15.43 2.84 -9.87
C ARG A 238 -15.16 1.38 -9.53
N TRP A 239 -15.52 0.90 -8.34
CA TRP A 239 -15.17 -0.47 -7.94
C TRP A 239 -15.78 -1.53 -8.86
N GLU A 240 -17.03 -1.36 -9.31
CA GLU A 240 -17.66 -2.30 -10.28
C GLU A 240 -16.87 -2.40 -11.59
N GLU A 241 -16.34 -1.28 -12.10
CA GLU A 241 -15.47 -1.27 -13.28
C GLU A 241 -14.20 -2.09 -13.04
N LEU A 242 -13.59 -1.95 -11.85
CA LEU A 242 -12.35 -2.65 -11.48
C LEU A 242 -12.59 -4.15 -11.24
N TYR A 243 -13.74 -4.52 -10.67
CA TYR A 243 -14.20 -5.90 -10.51
C TYR A 243 -14.38 -6.57 -11.87
N ASP A 244 -15.03 -5.90 -12.81
CA ASP A 244 -15.17 -6.39 -14.18
C ASP A 244 -13.83 -6.51 -14.91
N ARG A 245 -12.88 -5.60 -14.63
CA ARG A 245 -11.52 -5.69 -15.19
C ARG A 245 -10.78 -6.90 -14.66
N VAL A 246 -10.83 -7.18 -13.36
CA VAL A 246 -10.13 -8.35 -12.80
C VAL A 246 -10.76 -9.66 -13.30
N ALA A 247 -12.09 -9.71 -13.44
CA ALA A 247 -12.80 -10.87 -13.97
C ALA A 247 -12.60 -11.13 -15.47
N ARG A 248 -11.97 -10.20 -16.21
CA ARG A 248 -11.51 -10.42 -17.60
C ARG A 248 -10.14 -11.08 -17.66
N THR A 249 -9.46 -11.22 -16.52
CA THR A 249 -8.25 -12.03 -16.40
C THR A 249 -8.64 -13.46 -16.06
N ASP A 250 -7.73 -14.42 -16.26
CA ASP A 250 -7.97 -15.81 -15.87
C ASP A 250 -7.83 -16.04 -14.35
N ALA A 251 -7.37 -15.04 -13.60
CA ALA A 251 -7.10 -15.15 -12.17
C ALA A 251 -8.36 -15.01 -11.30
N TRP A 252 -9.44 -14.42 -11.84
CA TRP A 252 -10.66 -14.10 -11.09
C TRP A 252 -11.91 -14.40 -11.91
N GLU A 253 -12.96 -14.86 -11.26
CA GLU A 253 -14.23 -15.21 -11.90
C GLU A 253 -15.45 -14.73 -11.12
N TYR A 254 -16.53 -14.45 -11.86
CA TYR A 254 -17.86 -14.31 -11.26
C TYR A 254 -18.58 -15.65 -11.23
N VAL A 255 -19.03 -16.06 -10.05
CA VAL A 255 -19.77 -17.31 -9.84
C VAL A 255 -21.13 -17.03 -9.23
N GLU A 256 -22.18 -17.63 -9.78
CA GLU A 256 -23.52 -17.56 -9.19
C GLU A 256 -23.66 -18.60 -8.07
N LEU A 257 -23.73 -18.12 -6.83
CA LEU A 257 -23.93 -18.94 -5.63
C LEU A 257 -25.21 -18.51 -4.92
N HIS A 258 -26.13 -19.46 -4.74
CA HIS A 258 -27.42 -19.24 -4.08
C HIS A 258 -28.24 -18.05 -4.62
N GLY A 259 -28.12 -17.76 -5.93
CA GLY A 259 -28.81 -16.64 -6.60
C GLY A 259 -28.15 -15.28 -6.39
N SER A 260 -26.94 -15.25 -5.79
CA SER A 260 -26.08 -14.08 -5.70
C SER A 260 -24.85 -14.26 -6.59
N LEU A 261 -24.48 -13.23 -7.36
CA LEU A 261 -23.25 -13.23 -8.13
C LEU A 261 -22.10 -12.85 -7.20
N GLN A 262 -21.13 -13.73 -7.03
CA GLN A 262 -19.95 -13.51 -6.19
C GLN A 262 -18.70 -13.45 -7.07
N LEU A 263 -17.87 -12.44 -6.86
CA LEU A 263 -16.53 -12.37 -7.44
C LEU A 263 -15.56 -13.12 -6.52
N ARG A 264 -14.65 -13.92 -7.07
CA ARG A 264 -13.64 -14.65 -6.30
C ARG A 264 -12.42 -15.02 -7.16
N PRO A 265 -11.26 -15.32 -6.55
CA PRO A 265 -10.15 -15.95 -7.26
C PRO A 265 -10.60 -17.26 -7.92
N THR A 266 -10.07 -17.57 -9.11
CA THR A 266 -10.34 -18.83 -9.82
C THR A 266 -9.83 -20.04 -9.03
N ASP A 267 -8.64 -19.91 -8.43
CA ASP A 267 -8.04 -20.88 -7.52
C ASP A 267 -7.94 -20.29 -6.10
N GLU A 268 -6.72 -20.04 -5.61
CA GLU A 268 -6.44 -19.35 -4.35
C GLU A 268 -5.89 -17.94 -4.65
N PRO A 269 -6.03 -16.99 -3.71
CA PRO A 269 -5.37 -15.68 -3.83
C PRO A 269 -3.90 -15.82 -4.20
N TYR A 270 -3.44 -14.97 -5.12
CA TYR A 270 -2.06 -14.99 -5.64
C TYR A 270 -1.62 -16.24 -6.43
N ALA A 271 -2.50 -17.20 -6.72
CA ALA A 271 -2.13 -18.38 -7.52
C ALA A 271 -1.54 -18.01 -8.91
N TRP A 272 -2.02 -16.91 -9.50
CA TRP A 272 -1.55 -16.37 -10.79
C TRP A 272 -0.07 -15.97 -10.80
N ILE A 273 0.57 -15.75 -9.64
CA ILE A 273 2.01 -15.45 -9.58
C ILE A 273 2.83 -16.65 -10.08
N SER A 274 2.41 -17.86 -9.74
CA SER A 274 3.12 -19.10 -10.10
C SER A 274 2.96 -19.46 -11.58
N GLU A 275 1.79 -19.18 -12.15
CA GLU A 275 1.49 -19.48 -13.55
C GLU A 275 2.29 -18.60 -14.51
N ARG A 276 2.49 -17.32 -14.16
CA ARG A 276 3.28 -16.39 -14.97
C ARG A 276 4.80 -16.54 -14.82
N GLY A 277 5.27 -17.31 -13.83
CA GLY A 277 6.68 -17.65 -13.66
C GLY A 277 7.14 -18.85 -14.51
N ALA A 278 6.22 -19.54 -15.19
CA ALA A 278 6.47 -20.74 -15.97
C ALA A 278 6.44 -20.54 -17.51
N GLU A 279 6.14 -19.32 -17.98
CA GLU A 279 6.26 -18.90 -19.39
C GLU A 279 7.59 -18.21 -19.69
#